data_AF-A0A2N2ZAB1-F1
#
_entry.id   AF-A0A2N2ZAB1-F1
#
_cell.length_a   1.000
_cell.length_b   1.000
_cell.length_c   1.000
_cell.angle_alpha   90.00
_cell.angle_beta   90.00
_cell.angle_gamma   90.00
#
_symmetry.space_group_name_H-M   'P 1'
#
loop_
_entity.id
_entity.type
_entity.pdbx_description
1 polymer ?
#
loop_
_entity_poly.entity_id
_entity_poly.type
_entity_poly.pdbx_seq_one_letter_code
_entity_poly.pdbx_strand_id
1 'polypeptide(L)'
;MKFIEGLYYDFQVIKQVNLVEEGDFFLLRHQSGRRLMLPVEIYKNYGIEPDKTIRCRVDKVSCTGKVYLEPEHPFYKEGNDYPFNLIEIKPKGKVEDAKIVLADVFGNRIICNWDQKHIVSDNKTLTMRVIRVKKGVPQLEFPNTIKETEFENSLIGSRMEFRLQELTINNEADQVFVLASADGHRAQLKLKHYKGYGLEVGDIISCFVYGRSNSGNLKIEPDNPYYKIGEVYMFDIDRFEEVKEASGEEIENIDIVLVVRDFFGNKCGISVDLNHFNLIKNKTRIKSRVTGFRKGKPKLELVI
;
A
#
# COMPACT_ATOMS: atom_id res chain seq x y z
N MET A 1 -8.27 -19.12 -1.11
CA MET A 1 -8.96 -17.81 -1.26
C MET A 1 -7.93 -16.70 -1.47
N LYS A 2 -8.20 -15.74 -2.36
CA LYS A 2 -7.30 -14.64 -2.70
C LYS A 2 -7.86 -13.32 -2.16
N PHE A 3 -7.08 -12.61 -1.36
CA PHE A 3 -7.41 -11.27 -0.88
C PHE A 3 -7.04 -10.22 -1.93
N ILE A 4 -7.97 -9.33 -2.26
CA ILE A 4 -7.80 -8.30 -3.28
C ILE A 4 -7.60 -6.95 -2.59
N GLU A 5 -6.53 -6.23 -2.94
CA GLU A 5 -6.26 -4.88 -2.44
C GLU A 5 -7.49 -3.97 -2.66
N GLY A 6 -7.89 -3.23 -1.62
CA GLY A 6 -9.04 -2.32 -1.63
C GLY A 6 -10.38 -2.93 -1.22
N LEU A 7 -10.52 -4.26 -1.20
CA LEU A 7 -11.77 -4.91 -0.76
C LEU A 7 -11.81 -5.15 0.76
N TYR A 8 -13.03 -5.21 1.29
CA TYR A 8 -13.31 -5.48 2.70
C TYR A 8 -13.71 -6.94 2.92
N TYR A 9 -13.20 -7.51 4.01
CA TYR A 9 -13.51 -8.87 4.45
C TYR A 9 -13.70 -8.89 5.96
N ASP A 10 -14.51 -9.83 6.44
CA ASP A 10 -14.77 -10.03 7.86
C ASP A 10 -13.79 -11.04 8.45
N PHE A 11 -13.27 -10.72 9.63
CA PHE A 11 -12.32 -11.55 10.36
C PHE A 11 -12.75 -11.71 11.81
N GLN A 12 -12.76 -12.95 12.28
CA GLN A 12 -12.92 -13.25 13.70
C GLN A 12 -11.59 -12.98 14.42
N VAL A 13 -11.62 -12.19 15.48
CA VAL A 13 -10.49 -12.01 16.39
C VAL A 13 -10.42 -13.23 17.28
N ILE A 14 -9.36 -14.01 17.19
CA ILE A 14 -9.21 -15.26 17.94
C ILE A 14 -8.61 -14.99 19.32
N LYS A 15 -7.47 -14.29 19.34
CA LYS A 15 -6.75 -13.95 20.57
C LYS A 15 -5.78 -12.81 20.33
N GLN A 16 -5.26 -12.22 21.40
CA GLN A 16 -4.07 -11.38 21.35
C GLN A 16 -2.82 -12.24 21.59
N VAL A 17 -1.76 -11.99 20.84
CA VAL A 17 -0.46 -12.66 20.95
C VAL A 17 0.63 -11.60 21.09
N ASN A 18 1.64 -11.89 21.92
CA ASN A 18 2.83 -11.05 22.03
C ASN A 18 3.98 -11.72 21.26
N LEU A 19 4.56 -11.00 20.32
CA LEU A 19 5.74 -11.45 19.58
C LEU A 19 6.97 -10.78 20.17
N VAL A 20 7.94 -11.59 20.57
CA VAL A 20 9.22 -11.12 21.07
C VAL A 20 9.83 -10.19 20.01
N GLU A 21 10.20 -8.97 20.42
CA GLU A 21 10.71 -7.86 19.57
C GLU A 21 9.70 -7.13 18.66
N GLU A 22 8.56 -7.73 18.29
CA GLU A 22 7.57 -7.09 17.39
C GLU A 22 6.35 -6.50 18.12
N GLY A 23 6.13 -6.86 19.39
CA GLY A 23 5.05 -6.33 20.23
C GLY A 23 3.74 -7.13 20.13
N ASP A 24 2.63 -6.48 20.50
CA ASP A 24 1.32 -7.13 20.60
C ASP A 24 0.54 -7.11 19.27
N PHE A 25 -0.08 -8.25 18.95
CA PHE A 25 -0.90 -8.44 17.76
C PHE A 25 -2.23 -9.14 18.08
N PHE A 26 -3.28 -8.78 17.35
CA PHE A 26 -4.49 -9.58 17.25
C PHE A 26 -4.30 -10.66 16.20
N LEU A 27 -4.55 -11.91 16.58
CA LEU A 27 -4.64 -13.03 15.64
C LEU A 27 -6.06 -13.08 15.07
N LEU A 28 -6.18 -12.88 13.77
CA LEU A 28 -7.44 -12.82 13.03
C LEU A 28 -7.64 -14.10 12.23
N ARG A 29 -8.88 -14.55 12.07
CA ARG A 29 -9.25 -15.70 11.22
C ARG A 29 -10.38 -15.32 10.28
N HIS A 30 -10.14 -15.50 8.99
CA HIS A 30 -11.17 -15.38 7.95
C HIS A 30 -12.01 -16.67 7.86
N GLN A 31 -13.23 -16.60 7.32
CA GLN A 31 -14.10 -17.77 7.12
C GLN A 31 -13.47 -18.89 6.28
N SER A 32 -12.47 -18.58 5.45
CA SER A 32 -11.72 -19.56 4.68
C SER A 32 -10.67 -20.33 5.50
N GLY A 33 -10.61 -20.12 6.81
CA GLY A 33 -9.60 -20.68 7.72
C GLY A 33 -8.26 -19.94 7.72
N ARG A 34 -8.04 -18.98 6.82
CA ARG A 34 -6.80 -18.21 6.73
C ARG A 34 -6.64 -17.31 7.94
N ARG A 35 -5.47 -17.36 8.57
CA ARG A 35 -5.11 -16.52 9.72
C ARG A 35 -4.25 -15.34 9.25
N LEU A 36 -4.33 -14.22 9.96
CA LEU A 36 -3.57 -12.98 9.70
C LEU A 36 -3.31 -12.28 11.03
N MET A 37 -2.30 -11.42 11.10
CA MET A 37 -1.99 -10.63 12.30
C MET A 37 -2.25 -9.14 12.08
N LEU A 38 -2.79 -8.48 13.11
CA LEU A 38 -3.06 -7.05 13.13
C LEU A 38 -2.40 -6.41 14.37
N PRO A 39 -1.51 -5.40 14.22
CA PRO A 39 -0.78 -4.84 15.36
C PRO A 39 -1.70 -4.09 16.33
N VAL A 40 -1.62 -4.40 17.62
CA VAL A 40 -2.51 -3.85 18.66
C VAL A 40 -2.25 -2.36 18.87
N GLU A 41 -0.98 -1.95 18.95
CA GLU A 41 -0.61 -0.58 19.32
C GLU A 41 -1.22 0.49 18.39
N ILE A 42 -1.36 0.17 17.10
CA ILE A 42 -1.93 1.07 16.10
C ILE A 42 -3.45 1.23 16.28
N TYR A 43 -4.13 0.18 16.75
CA TYR A 43 -5.59 0.10 16.80
C TYR A 43 -6.14 -0.06 18.23
N LYS A 44 -5.34 0.27 19.25
CA LYS A 44 -5.72 0.11 20.66
C LYS A 44 -7.04 0.79 21.04
N ASN A 45 -7.37 1.89 20.37
CA ASN A 45 -8.59 2.66 20.60
C ASN A 45 -9.80 2.17 19.79
N TYR A 46 -9.68 1.08 19.02
CA TYR A 46 -10.75 0.57 18.17
C TYR A 46 -11.71 -0.39 18.91
N GLY A 47 -11.43 -0.74 20.17
CA GLY A 47 -12.25 -1.68 20.93
C GLY A 47 -12.25 -3.11 20.35
N ILE A 48 -11.16 -3.47 19.67
CA ILE A 48 -10.93 -4.81 19.13
C ILE A 48 -10.62 -5.75 20.28
N GLU A 49 -11.41 -6.81 20.41
CA GLU A 49 -11.32 -7.80 21.49
C GLU A 49 -11.44 -9.21 20.90
N PRO A 50 -10.88 -10.25 21.56
CA PRO A 50 -11.13 -11.64 21.20
C PRO A 50 -12.62 -11.96 21.07
N ASP A 51 -12.94 -12.94 20.23
CA ASP A 51 -14.29 -13.41 19.89
C ASP A 51 -15.18 -12.42 19.12
N LYS A 52 -14.75 -11.17 18.93
CA LYS A 52 -15.45 -10.23 18.04
C LYS A 52 -15.12 -10.50 16.57
N THR A 53 -16.06 -10.15 15.69
CA THR A 53 -15.79 -10.05 14.25
C THR A 53 -15.51 -8.60 13.91
N ILE A 54 -14.40 -8.35 13.21
CA ILE A 54 -14.03 -7.04 12.71
C ILE A 54 -13.98 -7.05 11.19
N ARG A 55 -14.35 -5.94 10.58
CA ARG A 55 -14.32 -5.75 9.14
C ARG A 55 -13.05 -5.00 8.76
N CYS A 56 -12.26 -5.59 7.87
CA CYS A 56 -10.95 -5.06 7.48
C CYS A 56 -10.85 -4.89 5.97
N ARG A 57 -10.32 -3.75 5.54
CA ARG A 57 -9.85 -3.54 4.17
C ARG A 57 -8.50 -4.20 3.98
N VAL A 58 -8.29 -4.85 2.85
CA VAL A 58 -6.95 -5.24 2.40
C VAL A 58 -6.23 -3.99 1.90
N ASP A 59 -5.41 -3.39 2.75
CA ASP A 59 -4.68 -2.16 2.40
C ASP A 59 -3.59 -2.43 1.36
N LYS A 60 -2.89 -3.56 1.51
CA LYS A 60 -1.74 -3.92 0.68
C LYS A 60 -1.51 -5.42 0.67
N VAL A 61 -1.12 -5.96 -0.48
CA VAL A 61 -0.52 -7.28 -0.64
C VAL A 61 0.91 -7.10 -1.16
N SER A 62 1.90 -7.57 -0.40
CA SER A 62 3.32 -7.45 -0.77
C SER A 62 3.65 -8.33 -1.98
N CYS A 63 4.85 -8.12 -2.53
CA CYS A 63 5.44 -9.03 -3.53
C CYS A 63 5.85 -10.39 -2.94
N THR A 64 5.63 -10.63 -1.65
CA THR A 64 5.81 -11.93 -0.98
C THR A 64 4.47 -12.57 -0.60
N GLY A 65 3.35 -11.96 -0.97
CA GLY A 65 2.02 -12.42 -0.60
C GLY A 65 1.57 -12.03 0.81
N LYS A 66 2.41 -11.31 1.58
CA LYS A 66 2.04 -10.77 2.89
C LYS A 66 0.91 -9.76 2.75
N VAL A 67 -0.19 -10.01 3.44
CA VAL A 67 -1.41 -9.19 3.42
C VAL A 67 -1.36 -8.23 4.60
N TYR A 68 -1.60 -6.95 4.33
CA TYR A 68 -1.72 -5.90 5.33
C TYR A 68 -3.18 -5.45 5.38
N LEU A 69 -3.72 -5.41 6.58
CA LEU A 69 -5.11 -5.08 6.85
C LEU A 69 -5.22 -3.70 7.52
N GLU A 70 -6.30 -3.01 7.19
CA GLU A 70 -6.76 -1.79 7.87
C GLU A 70 -8.20 -2.05 8.35
N PRO A 71 -8.46 -2.14 9.67
CA PRO A 71 -9.82 -2.27 10.18
C PRO A 71 -10.65 -1.03 9.86
N GLU A 72 -11.96 -1.19 9.70
CA GLU A 72 -12.89 -0.06 9.63
C GLU A 72 -12.69 0.84 10.86
N HIS A 73 -12.53 2.14 10.63
CA HIS A 73 -12.36 3.09 11.72
C HIS A 73 -13.70 3.25 12.47
N PRO A 74 -13.73 3.15 13.82
CA PRO A 74 -14.98 3.14 14.58
C PRO A 74 -15.79 4.45 14.45
N PHE A 75 -15.11 5.59 14.28
CA PHE A 75 -15.74 6.90 14.13
C PHE A 75 -15.79 7.46 12.69
N TYR A 76 -14.76 7.21 11.87
CA TYR A 76 -14.60 7.87 10.57
C TYR A 76 -14.92 6.93 9.41
N LYS A 77 -15.70 7.43 8.44
CA LYS A 77 -15.95 6.77 7.17
C LYS A 77 -15.33 7.58 6.04
N GLU A 78 -14.69 6.88 5.10
CA GLU A 78 -14.11 7.50 3.91
C GLU A 78 -15.22 8.16 3.07
N GLY A 79 -14.95 9.37 2.57
CA GLY A 79 -15.89 10.21 1.82
C GLY A 79 -16.77 11.13 2.67
N ASN A 80 -16.83 10.94 3.99
CA ASN A 80 -17.68 11.74 4.87
C ASN A 80 -16.93 12.93 5.50
N ASP A 81 -17.70 13.96 5.88
CA ASP A 81 -17.22 15.19 6.48
C ASP A 81 -17.41 15.15 8.01
N TYR A 82 -16.37 15.50 8.76
CA TYR A 82 -16.37 15.47 10.23
C TYR A 82 -15.70 16.72 10.81
N PRO A 83 -16.11 17.17 12.01
CA PRO A 83 -15.41 18.21 12.73
C PRO A 83 -14.11 17.66 13.34
N PHE A 84 -13.01 18.39 13.16
CA PHE A 84 -11.73 18.15 13.79
C PHE A 84 -11.28 19.36 14.60
N ASN A 85 -10.60 19.12 15.72
CA ASN A 85 -10.11 20.19 16.58
C ASN A 85 -8.81 20.76 16.01
N LEU A 86 -8.77 22.07 15.76
CA LEU A 86 -7.57 22.79 15.36
C LEU A 86 -6.65 23.00 16.57
N ILE A 87 -5.46 22.39 16.51
CA ILE A 87 -4.43 22.53 17.52
C ILE A 87 -3.54 23.73 17.21
N GLU A 88 -3.07 23.83 15.96
CA GLU A 88 -1.99 24.74 15.58
C GLU A 88 -2.05 25.09 14.10
N ILE A 89 -1.71 26.33 13.75
CA ILE A 89 -1.44 26.76 12.37
C ILE A 89 0.07 27.01 12.28
N LYS A 90 0.75 26.28 11.40
CA LYS A 90 2.18 26.39 11.12
C LYS A 90 2.40 27.17 9.82
N PRO A 91 2.71 28.48 9.88
CA PRO A 91 3.12 29.21 8.69
C PRO A 91 4.49 28.70 8.22
N LYS A 92 4.65 28.50 6.91
CA LYS A 92 5.93 28.14 6.30
C LYS A 92 6.28 29.15 5.20
N GLY A 93 7.04 30.19 5.54
CA GLY A 93 7.56 31.15 4.56
C GLY A 93 6.48 31.87 3.76
N LYS A 94 6.09 31.31 2.60
CA LYS A 94 5.02 31.82 1.74
C LYS A 94 3.63 31.33 2.21
N VAL A 95 2.65 32.20 2.05
CA VAL A 95 1.24 32.08 2.49
C VAL A 95 0.56 30.80 1.95
N GLU A 96 0.95 30.33 0.76
CA GLU A 96 0.37 29.16 0.06
C GLU A 96 0.86 27.79 0.59
N ASP A 97 1.90 27.74 1.44
CA ASP A 97 2.47 26.51 2.01
C ASP A 97 2.14 26.32 3.51
N ALA A 98 1.19 27.10 4.03
CA ALA A 98 0.78 26.98 5.43
C ALA A 98 0.23 25.58 5.72
N LYS A 99 0.56 25.04 6.90
CA LYS A 99 0.05 23.74 7.37
C LYS A 99 -0.78 23.95 8.62
N ILE A 100 -1.80 23.11 8.79
CA ILE A 100 -2.53 23.00 10.05
C ILE A 100 -2.29 21.67 10.71
N VAL A 101 -2.39 21.68 12.03
CA VAL A 101 -2.37 20.49 12.87
C VAL A 101 -3.74 20.36 13.51
N LEU A 102 -4.40 19.24 13.19
CA LEU A 102 -5.70 18.87 13.73
C LEU A 102 -5.55 17.72 14.74
N ALA A 103 -6.47 17.62 15.69
CA ALA A 103 -6.65 16.43 16.54
C ALA A 103 -7.88 15.65 16.09
N ASP A 104 -7.75 14.33 16.02
CA ASP A 104 -8.89 13.43 15.85
C ASP A 104 -9.53 13.03 17.21
N VAL A 105 -10.58 12.21 17.14
CA VAL A 105 -11.30 11.65 18.30
C VAL A 105 -10.40 10.85 19.26
N PHE A 106 -9.27 10.35 18.78
CA PHE A 106 -8.30 9.59 19.58
C PHE A 106 -7.10 10.43 20.03
N GLY A 107 -7.12 11.75 19.75
CA GLY A 107 -6.03 12.66 20.07
C GLY A 107 -4.83 12.56 19.14
N ASN A 108 -4.93 11.82 18.01
CA ASN A 108 -3.87 11.77 17.03
C ASN A 108 -3.70 13.13 16.35
N ARG A 109 -2.44 13.55 16.15
CA ARG A 109 -2.11 14.81 15.46
C ARG A 109 -2.02 14.59 13.96
N ILE A 110 -2.87 15.27 13.20
CA ILE A 110 -2.97 15.16 11.74
C ILE A 110 -2.49 16.46 11.11
N ILE A 111 -1.52 16.39 10.20
CA ILE A 111 -0.98 17.55 9.51
C ILE A 111 -1.62 17.64 8.12
N CYS A 112 -2.28 18.77 7.84
CA CYS A 112 -2.93 19.04 6.55
C CYS A 112 -2.38 20.33 5.94
N ASN A 113 -2.50 20.47 4.62
CA ASN A 113 -2.27 21.76 3.96
C ASN A 113 -3.42 22.71 4.33
N TRP A 114 -3.11 23.98 4.54
CA TRP A 114 -4.07 25.00 4.93
C TRP A 114 -4.55 25.77 3.70
N ASP A 115 -5.85 25.75 3.44
CA ASP A 115 -6.47 26.69 2.51
C ASP A 115 -7.06 27.85 3.31
N GLN A 116 -6.44 29.02 3.17
CA GLN A 116 -6.78 30.24 3.91
C GLN A 116 -8.20 30.77 3.63
N LYS A 117 -8.86 30.26 2.59
CA LYS A 117 -10.27 30.58 2.30
C LYS A 117 -11.22 29.99 3.33
N HIS A 118 -10.78 29.00 4.11
CA HIS A 118 -11.60 28.39 5.15
C HIS A 118 -11.46 29.15 6.47
N ILE A 119 -12.57 29.71 6.93
CA ILE A 119 -12.67 30.43 8.20
C ILE A 119 -12.64 29.41 9.34
N VAL A 120 -11.72 29.59 10.29
CA VAL A 120 -11.73 28.85 11.55
C VAL A 120 -12.90 29.36 12.39
N SER A 121 -13.81 28.47 12.75
CA SER A 121 -14.89 28.79 13.71
C SER A 121 -14.30 29.20 15.07
N ASP A 122 -15.00 30.06 15.82
CA ASP A 122 -14.57 30.51 17.16
C ASP A 122 -14.27 29.35 18.13
N ASN A 123 -14.88 28.19 17.88
CA ASN A 123 -14.68 26.96 18.65
C ASN A 123 -13.39 26.18 18.30
N LYS A 124 -12.50 26.74 17.46
CA LYS A 124 -11.28 26.07 16.97
C LYS A 124 -11.59 24.70 16.35
N THR A 125 -12.73 24.57 15.68
CA THR A 125 -13.08 23.35 14.93
C THR A 125 -13.13 23.62 13.44
N LEU A 126 -12.70 22.63 12.67
CA LEU A 126 -12.68 22.66 11.21
C LEU A 126 -13.35 21.40 10.68
N THR A 127 -14.34 21.59 9.81
CA THR A 127 -14.94 20.47 9.08
C THR A 127 -13.99 20.01 7.99
N MET A 128 -13.59 18.74 8.05
CA MET A 128 -12.73 18.11 7.06
C MET A 128 -13.37 16.84 6.53
N ARG A 129 -13.18 16.57 5.25
CA ARG A 129 -13.53 15.30 4.62
C ARG A 129 -12.46 14.26 4.89
N VAL A 130 -12.87 13.08 5.33
CA VAL A 130 -11.98 11.93 5.46
C VAL A 130 -11.83 11.28 4.09
N ILE A 131 -10.68 11.47 3.44
CA ILE A 131 -10.39 10.87 2.13
C ILE A 131 -10.12 9.38 2.30
N ARG A 132 -9.33 9.04 3.32
CA ARG A 132 -8.85 7.69 3.58
C ARG A 132 -8.46 7.54 5.05
N VAL A 133 -8.55 6.35 5.61
CA VAL A 133 -7.88 6.02 6.88
C VAL A 133 -6.65 5.16 6.63
N LYS A 134 -5.53 5.49 7.27
CA LYS A 134 -4.28 4.76 7.15
C LYS A 134 -3.58 4.62 8.50
N LYS A 135 -3.34 3.38 8.92
CA LYS A 135 -2.79 3.01 10.23
C LYS A 135 -3.52 3.70 11.37
N GLY A 136 -4.84 3.67 11.34
CA GLY A 136 -5.67 4.28 12.38
C GLY A 136 -5.82 5.80 12.30
N VAL A 137 -5.09 6.49 11.41
CA VAL A 137 -5.12 7.95 11.32
C VAL A 137 -5.83 8.39 10.04
N PRO A 138 -6.86 9.26 10.12
CA PRO A 138 -7.56 9.75 8.93
C PRO A 138 -6.69 10.74 8.14
N GLN A 139 -6.78 10.65 6.83
CA GLN A 139 -6.23 11.59 5.86
C GLN A 139 -7.34 12.53 5.42
N LEU A 140 -7.09 13.83 5.50
CA LEU A 140 -8.12 14.86 5.47
C LEU A 140 -7.95 15.83 4.30
N GLU A 141 -9.07 16.33 3.78
CA GLU A 141 -9.16 17.48 2.86
C GLU A 141 -10.29 18.43 3.26
N PHE A 142 -10.30 19.65 2.72
CA PHE A 142 -11.42 20.57 2.92
C PHE A 142 -12.65 20.14 2.09
N PRO A 143 -13.86 20.19 2.67
CA PRO A 143 -15.10 19.97 1.93
C PRO A 143 -15.23 20.97 0.77
N ASN A 144 -15.76 20.52 -0.37
CA ASN A 144 -16.00 21.33 -1.56
C ASN A 144 -14.75 21.99 -2.18
N THR A 145 -13.56 21.44 -1.92
CA THR A 145 -12.43 21.65 -2.82
C THR A 145 -12.88 21.17 -4.21
N ILE A 146 -13.18 22.12 -5.12
CA ILE A 146 -13.70 21.81 -6.46
C ILE A 146 -12.75 20.81 -7.12
N LYS A 147 -13.33 19.68 -7.53
CA LYS A 147 -12.63 18.50 -7.98
C LYS A 147 -11.86 18.76 -9.27
N GLU A 148 -10.53 18.78 -9.21
CA GLU A 148 -9.76 18.07 -10.24
C GLU A 148 -9.93 16.53 -10.08
N THR A 149 -10.40 16.07 -8.92
CA THR A 149 -10.44 14.66 -8.50
C THR A 149 -11.44 13.73 -9.23
N GLU A 150 -12.44 14.23 -9.96
CA GLU A 150 -13.35 13.36 -10.75
C GLU A 150 -12.79 13.01 -12.13
N PHE A 151 -12.17 13.99 -12.82
CA PHE A 151 -11.44 13.72 -14.06
C PHE A 151 -10.15 12.93 -13.77
N GLU A 152 -9.46 13.24 -12.68
CA GLU A 152 -8.15 12.67 -12.37
C GLU A 152 -8.20 11.25 -11.76
N ASN A 153 -9.29 10.86 -11.08
CA ASN A 153 -9.49 9.46 -10.67
C ASN A 153 -9.81 8.56 -11.88
N SER A 154 -10.31 9.10 -13.00
CA SER A 154 -10.54 8.33 -14.22
C SER A 154 -9.24 7.81 -14.85
N LEU A 155 -8.11 8.42 -14.54
CA LEU A 155 -6.79 7.99 -15.02
C LEU A 155 -6.30 6.72 -14.30
N ILE A 156 -6.79 6.42 -13.09
CA ILE A 156 -6.39 5.21 -12.37
C ILE A 156 -6.90 3.98 -13.13
N GLY A 157 -5.99 3.05 -13.43
CA GLY A 157 -6.29 1.88 -14.26
C GLY A 157 -6.00 2.08 -15.75
N SER A 158 -5.68 3.31 -16.18
CA SER A 158 -5.31 3.61 -17.55
C SER A 158 -3.80 3.40 -17.82
N ARG A 159 -3.46 3.35 -19.11
CA ARG A 159 -2.08 3.39 -19.60
C ARG A 159 -1.81 4.75 -20.23
N MET A 160 -0.67 5.33 -19.89
CA MET A 160 -0.27 6.65 -20.37
C MET A 160 1.20 6.65 -20.75
N GLU A 161 1.56 7.50 -21.71
CA GLU A 161 2.96 7.72 -22.09
C GLU A 161 3.56 8.86 -21.27
N PHE A 162 4.81 8.65 -20.84
CA PHE A 162 5.58 9.60 -20.05
C PHE A 162 6.96 9.77 -20.66
N ARG A 163 7.38 11.02 -20.83
CA ARG A 163 8.77 11.36 -21.16
C ARG A 163 9.60 11.48 -19.89
N LEU A 164 10.75 10.83 -19.84
CA LEU A 164 11.75 11.01 -18.78
C LEU A 164 12.45 12.34 -18.99
N GLN A 165 12.23 13.30 -18.09
CA GLN A 165 12.74 14.67 -18.24
C GLN A 165 14.09 14.87 -17.57
N GLU A 166 14.28 14.31 -16.38
CA GLU A 166 15.51 14.46 -15.61
C GLU A 166 15.70 13.32 -14.62
N LEU A 167 16.95 13.12 -14.19
CA LEU A 167 17.32 12.28 -13.07
C LEU A 167 17.80 13.18 -11.92
N THR A 168 17.09 13.16 -10.80
CA THR A 168 17.39 14.02 -9.64
C THR A 168 17.42 13.20 -8.35
N ILE A 169 17.75 13.85 -7.23
CA ILE A 169 17.73 13.25 -5.90
C ILE A 169 16.51 13.80 -5.14
N ASN A 170 15.68 12.90 -4.61
CA ASN A 170 14.51 13.31 -3.83
C ASN A 170 14.88 13.63 -2.37
N ASN A 171 13.90 14.09 -1.59
CA ASN A 171 14.07 14.42 -0.17
C ASN A 171 14.50 13.24 0.72
N GLU A 172 14.43 12.00 0.21
CA GLU A 172 14.85 10.77 0.90
C GLU A 172 16.26 10.32 0.46
N ALA A 173 17.00 11.18 -0.25
CA ALA A 173 18.30 10.87 -0.85
C ALA A 173 18.30 9.72 -1.88
N ASP A 174 17.13 9.37 -2.43
CA ASP A 174 17.00 8.41 -3.52
C ASP A 174 17.13 9.11 -4.88
N GLN A 175 17.87 8.50 -5.81
CA GLN A 175 17.86 8.90 -7.22
C GLN A 175 16.51 8.54 -7.86
N VAL A 176 15.86 9.52 -8.48
CA VAL A 176 14.54 9.41 -9.10
C VAL A 176 14.53 10.03 -10.49
N PHE A 177 13.92 9.33 -11.45
CA PHE A 177 13.50 9.95 -12.70
C PHE A 177 12.26 10.79 -12.43
N VAL A 178 12.23 12.01 -12.97
CA VAL A 178 11.05 12.86 -13.06
C VAL A 178 10.48 12.71 -14.46
N LEU A 179 9.18 12.46 -14.53
CA LEU A 179 8.50 12.17 -15.78
C LEU A 179 7.32 13.12 -15.98
N ALA A 180 7.05 13.46 -17.24
CA ALA A 180 5.89 14.23 -17.65
C ALA A 180 5.18 13.60 -18.84
N SER A 181 3.85 13.55 -18.80
CA SER A 181 3.00 13.21 -19.94
C SER A 181 2.76 14.43 -20.82
N ALA A 182 2.25 14.22 -22.05
CA ALA A 182 1.89 15.30 -22.96
C ALA A 182 0.80 16.24 -22.37
N ASP A 183 -0.12 15.67 -21.59
CA ASP A 183 -1.23 16.39 -20.96
C ASP A 183 -0.83 17.09 -19.64
N GLY A 184 0.48 17.15 -19.34
CA GLY A 184 1.02 17.89 -18.19
C GLY A 184 1.05 17.11 -16.87
N HIS A 185 0.53 15.88 -16.81
CA HIS A 185 0.65 15.05 -15.61
C HIS A 185 2.09 14.66 -15.33
N ARG A 186 2.46 14.62 -14.04
CA ARG A 186 3.82 14.33 -13.58
C ARG A 186 3.88 13.05 -12.76
N ALA A 187 5.01 12.36 -12.83
CA ALA A 187 5.28 11.15 -12.08
C ALA A 187 6.76 11.04 -11.69
N GLN A 188 7.06 10.11 -10.78
CA GLN A 188 8.44 9.82 -10.37
C GLN A 188 8.70 8.31 -10.29
N LEU A 189 9.86 7.88 -10.80
CA LEU A 189 10.33 6.50 -10.72
C LEU A 189 11.67 6.45 -9.98
N LYS A 190 11.73 5.70 -8.87
CA LYS A 190 13.00 5.49 -8.13
C LYS A 190 13.95 4.62 -8.95
N LEU A 191 15.12 5.15 -9.32
CA LEU A 191 16.09 4.48 -10.20
C LEU A 191 16.44 3.07 -9.70
N LYS A 192 16.61 2.91 -8.38
CA LYS A 192 16.95 1.61 -7.76
C LYS A 192 15.96 0.47 -8.07
N HIS A 193 14.71 0.77 -8.40
CA HIS A 193 13.70 -0.24 -8.73
C HIS A 193 13.72 -0.62 -10.22
N TYR A 194 14.22 0.26 -11.09
CA TYR A 194 14.12 0.14 -12.55
C TYR A 194 15.48 0.15 -13.24
N LYS A 195 16.59 0.01 -12.48
CA LYS A 195 17.96 0.03 -13.02
C LYS A 195 18.16 -0.99 -14.16
N GLY A 196 17.49 -2.14 -14.09
CA GLY A 196 17.57 -3.18 -15.12
C GLY A 196 16.80 -2.87 -16.41
N TYR A 197 15.98 -1.81 -16.45
CA TYR A 197 15.13 -1.49 -17.59
C TYR A 197 15.86 -0.69 -18.67
N GLY A 198 17.07 -0.20 -18.39
CA GLY A 198 17.87 0.57 -19.34
C GLY A 198 17.25 1.93 -19.69
N LEU A 199 16.54 2.55 -18.74
CA LEU A 199 15.89 3.85 -18.95
C LEU A 199 16.89 5.01 -18.94
N GLU A 200 16.73 5.93 -19.88
CA GLU A 200 17.55 7.13 -20.04
C GLU A 200 16.69 8.40 -20.10
N VAL A 201 17.30 9.55 -19.76
CA VAL A 201 16.63 10.85 -19.89
C VAL A 201 16.37 11.13 -21.37
N GLY A 202 15.12 11.48 -21.70
CA GLY A 202 14.64 11.67 -23.07
C GLY A 202 13.71 10.56 -23.55
N ASP A 203 13.78 9.36 -22.95
CA ASP A 203 12.92 8.23 -23.30
C ASP A 203 11.44 8.56 -23.12
N ILE A 204 10.61 7.97 -23.98
CA ILE A 204 9.15 7.94 -23.81
C ILE A 204 8.75 6.51 -23.47
N ILE A 205 8.09 6.34 -22.33
CA ILE A 205 7.69 5.03 -21.82
C ILE A 205 6.19 4.95 -21.56
N SER A 206 5.61 3.80 -21.87
CA SER A 206 4.24 3.45 -21.50
C SER A 206 4.21 2.97 -20.04
N CYS A 207 3.31 3.55 -19.25
CA CYS A 207 3.15 3.24 -17.84
C CYS A 207 1.69 3.01 -17.47
N PHE A 208 1.46 2.05 -16.57
CA PHE A 208 0.17 1.85 -15.91
C PHE A 208 0.03 2.78 -14.70
N VAL A 209 -1.06 3.53 -14.65
CA VAL A 209 -1.35 4.44 -13.52
C VAL A 209 -2.13 3.67 -12.45
N TYR A 210 -1.53 3.48 -11.28
CA TYR A 210 -2.15 2.73 -10.17
C TYR A 210 -2.56 3.61 -8.98
N GLY A 211 -2.34 4.92 -9.06
CA GLY A 211 -2.82 5.86 -8.05
C GLY A 211 -2.09 7.19 -8.09
N ARG A 212 -2.11 7.91 -6.96
CA ARG A 212 -1.48 9.24 -6.83
C ARG A 212 -0.74 9.38 -5.49
N SER A 213 0.27 10.24 -5.46
CA SER A 213 0.93 10.69 -4.23
C SER A 213 0.15 11.85 -3.61
N ASN A 214 0.41 12.12 -2.33
CA ASN A 214 -0.16 13.28 -1.63
C ASN A 214 0.31 14.63 -2.22
N SER A 215 1.38 14.62 -3.02
CA SER A 215 1.92 15.80 -3.70
C SER A 215 1.33 16.01 -5.11
N GLY A 216 0.30 15.24 -5.49
CA GLY A 216 -0.32 15.32 -6.79
C GLY A 216 0.41 14.59 -7.93
N ASN A 217 1.54 13.91 -7.67
CA ASN A 217 2.22 13.11 -8.71
C ASN A 217 1.50 11.77 -8.93
N LEU A 218 1.37 11.35 -10.17
CA LEU A 218 0.85 10.02 -10.50
C LEU A 218 1.83 8.94 -10.02
N LYS A 219 1.26 7.88 -9.46
CA LYS A 219 1.95 6.64 -9.13
C LYS A 219 1.80 5.70 -10.31
N ILE A 220 2.94 5.38 -10.91
CA ILE A 220 2.99 4.68 -12.18
C ILE A 220 3.92 3.47 -12.09
N GLU A 221 3.61 2.45 -12.88
CA GLU A 221 4.44 1.28 -13.06
C GLU A 221 4.74 1.14 -14.57
N PRO A 222 6.01 1.25 -15.00
CA PRO A 222 6.37 1.15 -16.41
C PRO A 222 6.21 -0.29 -16.91
N ASP A 223 6.06 -0.44 -18.23
CA ASP A 223 6.09 -1.76 -18.84
C ASP A 223 7.41 -2.49 -18.55
N ASN A 224 7.28 -3.75 -18.12
CA ASN A 224 8.44 -4.58 -17.87
C ASN A 224 9.01 -5.06 -19.22
N PRO A 225 10.30 -4.86 -19.50
CA PRO A 225 10.87 -5.19 -20.81
C PRO A 225 11.06 -6.70 -21.03
N TYR A 226 10.92 -7.53 -19.98
CA TYR A 226 11.10 -8.98 -20.07
C TYR A 226 9.80 -9.77 -19.86
N TYR A 227 8.95 -9.32 -18.95
CA TYR A 227 7.74 -10.04 -18.52
C TYR A 227 6.45 -9.40 -19.02
N LYS A 228 5.47 -10.22 -19.38
CA LYS A 228 4.10 -9.79 -19.71
C LYS A 228 3.10 -10.32 -18.70
N ILE A 229 2.12 -9.50 -18.32
CA ILE A 229 1.02 -9.92 -17.43
C ILE A 229 0.19 -11.01 -18.12
N GLY A 230 -0.15 -12.07 -17.38
CA GLY A 230 -0.89 -13.23 -17.86
C GLY A 230 0.00 -14.39 -18.35
N GLU A 231 1.22 -14.08 -18.77
CA GLU A 231 2.17 -15.06 -19.29
C GLU A 231 2.86 -15.87 -18.19
N VAL A 232 3.31 -17.08 -18.55
CA VAL A 232 3.97 -18.02 -17.63
C VAL A 232 5.44 -18.15 -18.00
N TYR A 233 6.31 -17.99 -16.99
CA TYR A 233 7.75 -18.08 -17.15
C TYR A 233 8.35 -19.06 -16.15
N MET A 234 9.59 -19.50 -16.44
CA MET A 234 10.40 -20.28 -15.53
C MET A 234 11.24 -19.37 -14.64
N PHE A 235 11.15 -19.55 -13.33
CA PHE A 235 11.93 -18.81 -12.34
C PHE A 235 12.84 -19.75 -11.55
N ASP A 236 14.04 -19.29 -11.24
CA ASP A 236 15.00 -20.03 -10.43
C ASP A 236 14.69 -19.83 -8.96
N ILE A 237 14.63 -20.93 -8.21
CA ILE A 237 14.39 -20.90 -6.77
C ILE A 237 15.68 -20.46 -6.08
N ASP A 238 15.60 -19.38 -5.30
CA ASP A 238 16.69 -18.87 -4.47
C ASP A 238 16.69 -19.58 -3.11
N ARG A 239 15.55 -19.57 -2.43
CA ARG A 239 15.33 -20.22 -1.14
C ARG A 239 13.85 -20.33 -0.82
N PHE A 240 13.55 -21.00 0.28
CA PHE A 240 12.24 -21.01 0.91
C PHE A 240 12.33 -20.24 2.23
N GLU A 241 11.32 -19.43 2.51
CA GLU A 241 11.14 -18.76 3.79
C GLU A 241 9.87 -19.32 4.41
N GLU A 242 10.01 -20.00 5.55
CA GLU A 242 8.87 -20.29 6.40
C GLU A 242 8.44 -18.97 7.03
N VAL A 243 7.27 -18.48 6.63
CA VAL A 243 6.63 -17.42 7.40
C VAL A 243 5.97 -18.11 8.56
N LYS A 244 6.71 -18.19 9.67
CA LYS A 244 6.12 -18.52 10.97
C LYS A 244 5.15 -17.40 11.30
N GLU A 245 3.89 -17.55 10.92
CA GLU A 245 2.84 -16.90 11.68
C GLU A 245 2.92 -17.51 13.07
N ALA A 246 3.34 -16.71 14.04
CA ALA A 246 3.40 -17.08 15.44
C ALA A 246 1.99 -17.41 15.92
N SER A 247 1.62 -18.65 15.69
CA SER A 247 0.48 -19.31 16.27
C SER A 247 0.92 -19.75 17.65
N GLY A 248 0.29 -19.17 18.68
CA GLY A 248 0.35 -19.76 20.00
C GLY A 248 -0.21 -21.19 19.90
N GLU A 249 0.69 -22.15 20.09
CA GLU A 249 0.55 -23.57 20.44
C GLU A 249 -0.02 -24.59 19.45
N GLU A 250 -0.65 -24.23 18.32
CA GLU A 250 -0.90 -25.20 17.24
C GLU A 250 -0.68 -24.58 15.85
N ILE A 251 0.42 -25.00 15.21
CA ILE A 251 0.84 -24.62 13.85
C ILE A 251 0.01 -25.45 12.86
N GLU A 252 -1.19 -25.00 12.53
CA GLU A 252 -2.00 -25.68 11.50
C GLU A 252 -1.77 -25.14 10.08
N ASN A 253 -1.24 -23.91 9.92
CA ASN A 253 -0.98 -23.34 8.59
C ASN A 253 0.39 -22.67 8.55
N ILE A 254 1.36 -23.34 7.93
CA ILE A 254 2.66 -22.76 7.55
C ILE A 254 2.46 -22.09 6.19
N ASP A 255 2.36 -20.76 6.15
CA ASP A 255 2.46 -20.02 4.90
C ASP A 255 3.94 -20.04 4.48
N ILE A 256 4.25 -20.76 3.40
CA ILE A 256 5.62 -20.86 2.88
C ILE A 256 5.76 -19.83 1.77
N VAL A 257 6.77 -18.96 1.88
CA VAL A 257 7.12 -18.03 0.82
C VAL A 257 8.30 -18.61 0.06
N LEU A 258 8.04 -19.00 -1.18
CA LEU A 258 9.08 -19.34 -2.12
C LEU A 258 9.72 -18.05 -2.63
N VAL A 259 11.03 -17.88 -2.41
CA VAL A 259 11.79 -16.78 -2.96
C VAL A 259 12.43 -17.23 -4.26
N VAL A 260 12.09 -16.56 -5.35
CA VAL A 260 12.66 -16.79 -6.69
C VAL A 260 13.39 -15.56 -7.20
N ARG A 261 14.27 -15.73 -8.19
CA ARG A 261 14.95 -14.62 -8.86
C ARG A 261 14.29 -14.30 -10.19
N ASP A 262 14.01 -13.02 -10.42
CA ASP A 262 13.60 -12.52 -11.74
C ASP A 262 14.82 -12.40 -12.69
N PHE A 263 14.55 -12.04 -13.94
CA PHE A 263 15.55 -11.89 -15.00
C PHE A 263 16.64 -10.88 -14.65
N PHE A 264 16.33 -9.86 -13.85
CA PHE A 264 17.28 -8.85 -13.38
C PHE A 264 18.00 -9.28 -12.09
N GLY A 265 17.79 -10.50 -11.61
CA GLY A 265 18.35 -11.04 -10.38
C GLY A 265 17.64 -10.56 -9.11
N ASN A 266 16.50 -9.87 -9.22
CA ASN A 266 15.74 -9.41 -8.06
C ASN A 266 14.97 -10.57 -7.42
N LYS A 267 14.97 -10.59 -6.08
CA LYS A 267 14.15 -11.52 -5.30
C LYS A 267 12.66 -11.14 -5.39
N CYS A 268 11.84 -12.13 -5.75
CA CYS A 268 10.38 -12.10 -5.82
C CYS A 268 9.82 -13.24 -4.96
N GLY A 269 8.69 -13.03 -4.28
CA GLY A 269 8.10 -14.05 -3.41
C GLY A 269 6.81 -14.63 -3.98
N ILE A 270 6.62 -15.93 -3.79
CA ILE A 270 5.39 -16.66 -4.15
C ILE A 270 4.90 -17.36 -2.88
N SER A 271 3.71 -17.01 -2.42
CA SER A 271 3.07 -17.67 -1.28
C SER A 271 2.48 -19.01 -1.76
N VAL A 272 2.83 -20.09 -1.07
CA VAL A 272 2.37 -21.45 -1.34
C VAL A 272 1.95 -22.13 -0.04
N ASP A 273 0.95 -23.00 -0.12
CA ASP A 273 0.58 -23.88 0.99
C ASP A 273 1.52 -25.10 1.07
N LEU A 274 1.36 -25.89 2.14
CA LEU A 274 2.19 -27.06 2.42
C LEU A 274 2.10 -28.15 1.34
N ASN A 275 0.93 -28.32 0.70
CA ASN A 275 0.73 -29.33 -0.34
C ASN A 275 1.53 -28.95 -1.59
N HIS A 276 1.35 -27.70 -2.04
CA HIS A 276 2.09 -27.15 -3.16
C HIS A 276 3.59 -27.10 -2.89
N PHE A 277 4.01 -26.73 -1.67
CA PHE A 277 5.41 -26.78 -1.27
C PHE A 277 6.00 -28.18 -1.38
N ASN A 278 5.32 -29.20 -0.88
CA ASN A 278 5.80 -30.58 -0.95
C ASN A 278 6.02 -31.08 -2.40
N LEU A 279 5.26 -30.56 -3.37
CA LEU A 279 5.42 -30.87 -4.78
C LEU A 279 6.62 -30.18 -5.44
N ILE A 280 7.09 -29.04 -4.88
CA ILE A 280 8.12 -28.21 -5.50
C ILE A 280 9.41 -28.10 -4.68
N LYS A 281 9.45 -28.59 -3.44
CA LYS A 281 10.61 -28.44 -2.53
C LYS A 281 11.93 -28.99 -3.08
N ASN A 282 11.86 -29.98 -3.97
CA ASN A 282 13.04 -30.59 -4.61
C ASN A 282 13.34 -30.01 -6.00
N LYS A 283 12.58 -29.01 -6.46
CA LYS A 283 12.81 -28.37 -7.75
C LYS A 283 13.78 -27.21 -7.58
N THR A 284 14.60 -26.98 -8.59
CA THR A 284 15.49 -25.81 -8.69
C THR A 284 14.85 -24.67 -9.48
N ARG A 285 13.81 -24.97 -10.26
CA ARG A 285 13.05 -24.01 -11.06
C ARG A 285 11.57 -24.30 -11.02
N ILE A 286 10.75 -23.27 -11.14
CA ILE A 286 9.29 -23.40 -11.14
C ILE A 286 8.64 -22.56 -12.23
N LYS A 287 7.45 -22.99 -12.67
CA LYS A 287 6.58 -22.20 -13.53
C LYS A 287 5.78 -21.21 -12.68
N SER A 288 5.76 -19.96 -13.08
CA SER A 288 4.89 -18.96 -12.45
C SER A 288 4.30 -18.02 -13.47
N ARG A 289 3.03 -17.68 -13.25
CA ARG A 289 2.32 -16.68 -14.02
C ARG A 289 2.62 -15.30 -13.45
N VAL A 290 2.90 -14.35 -14.33
CA VAL A 290 3.03 -12.94 -13.96
C VAL A 290 1.64 -12.34 -13.86
N THR A 291 1.25 -11.90 -12.66
CA THR A 291 -0.09 -11.35 -12.39
C THR A 291 -0.10 -9.82 -12.32
N GLY A 292 1.08 -9.20 -12.37
CA GLY A 292 1.25 -7.76 -12.33
C GLY A 292 2.68 -7.39 -11.98
N PHE A 293 2.91 -6.11 -11.71
CA PHE A 293 4.22 -5.59 -11.32
C PHE A 293 4.11 -4.73 -10.08
N ARG A 294 5.23 -4.60 -9.35
CA ARG A 294 5.37 -3.63 -8.27
C ARG A 294 6.85 -3.27 -8.12
N LYS A 295 7.17 -1.99 -8.30
CA LYS A 295 8.56 -1.48 -8.17
C LYS A 295 9.52 -2.26 -9.09
N GLY A 296 9.12 -2.45 -10.34
CA GLY A 296 9.89 -3.15 -11.37
C GLY A 296 9.88 -4.67 -11.28
N LYS A 297 9.40 -5.24 -10.16
CA LYS A 297 9.41 -6.69 -9.90
C LYS A 297 8.09 -7.34 -10.29
N PRO A 298 8.09 -8.54 -10.90
CA PRO A 298 6.87 -9.27 -11.19
C PRO A 298 6.18 -9.75 -9.91
N LYS A 299 4.85 -9.62 -9.87
CA LYS A 299 3.98 -10.33 -8.93
C LYS A 299 3.70 -11.71 -9.52
N LEU A 300 4.01 -12.75 -8.77
CA LEU A 300 4.03 -14.12 -9.28
C LEU A 300 2.96 -14.99 -8.62
N GLU A 301 2.40 -15.90 -9.41
CA GLU A 301 1.46 -16.94 -8.96
C GLU A 301 1.98 -18.29 -9.45
N LEU A 302 2.05 -19.28 -8.55
CA LEU A 302 2.54 -20.61 -8.89
C LEU A 302 1.63 -21.28 -9.92
N VAL A 303 2.23 -21.91 -10.93
CA VAL A 303 1.53 -22.76 -11.90
C VAL A 303 2.07 -24.18 -11.73
N ILE A 304 1.18 -25.12 -11.42
CA ILE A 304 1.49 -26.54 -11.22
C ILE A 304 1.04 -27.33 -12.42
#